data_AF-A0A7Y2H0J8-F1
#
_entry.id   AF-A0A7Y2H0J8-F1
#
_cell.length_a   1.000
_cell.length_b   1.000
_cell.length_c   1.000
_cell.angle_alpha   90.00
_cell.angle_beta   90.00
_cell.angle_gamma   90.00
#
_symmetry.space_group_name_H-M   'P 1'
#
loop_
_entity.id
_entity.type
_entity.pdbx_description
1 polymer ?
#
loop_
_entity_poly.entity_id
_entity_poly.type
_entity_poly.pdbx_seq_one_letter_code
_entity_poly.pdbx_strand_id
1 'polypeptide(L)'
;MQRSIAATVSLAGLLAIVLVFAPASATPVTAAEADPVCGVAPTPDPDPPVYYAIDLVTTGKVSGARRAEGVGNVLFPNSPFGVLVSPEGSYVYDLDIRMENARLSEDEVLAAWVTTPNLDRIAPIGKLDDKLRVRGRVEWNKFLVVITKEPAAAELGETWTGPIVARGMSRSGYMHTMAGHGPFESEPCAVYGYN
;
A
#
# COMPACT_ATOMS: atom_id res chain seq x y z
N MET A 1 55.02 52.61 -73.17
CA MET A 1 56.11 51.90 -73.89
C MET A 1 57.23 51.63 -72.89
N GLN A 2 57.87 50.47 -73.03
CA GLN A 2 59.15 50.07 -72.43
C GLN A 2 59.15 49.36 -71.06
N ARG A 3 59.93 48.28 -71.03
CA ARG A 3 59.89 47.10 -70.15
C ARG A 3 61.07 47.10 -69.15
N SER A 4 60.97 46.16 -68.18
CA SER A 4 62.03 45.51 -67.41
C SER A 4 62.47 46.28 -66.14
N ILE A 5 62.82 45.68 -65.00
CA ILE A 5 63.51 44.41 -64.70
C ILE A 5 63.03 43.86 -63.33
N ALA A 6 63.05 42.54 -63.18
CA ALA A 6 62.75 41.79 -61.96
C ALA A 6 63.76 41.99 -60.83
N ALA A 7 63.30 41.95 -59.58
CA ALA A 7 64.12 41.64 -58.41
C ALA A 7 63.35 40.72 -57.47
N THR A 8 63.72 39.45 -57.52
CA THR A 8 63.41 38.38 -56.56
C THR A 8 64.02 38.67 -55.19
N VAL A 9 63.24 38.58 -54.12
CA VAL A 9 63.73 38.18 -52.78
C VAL A 9 62.70 37.27 -52.10
N SER A 10 63.19 36.10 -51.71
CA SER A 10 62.53 35.01 -50.96
C SER A 10 62.10 35.45 -49.55
N LEU A 11 60.89 35.11 -49.13
CA LEU A 11 60.51 33.95 -48.29
C LEU A 11 60.91 34.05 -46.81
N ALA A 12 59.97 34.55 -46.00
CA ALA A 12 59.74 34.17 -44.60
C ALA A 12 58.25 34.48 -44.36
N GLY A 13 57.35 33.53 -44.20
CA GLY A 13 57.37 32.51 -43.16
C GLY A 13 56.22 32.81 -42.21
N LEU A 14 55.00 32.46 -42.60
CA LEU A 14 53.86 32.35 -41.68
C LEU A 14 53.12 31.06 -42.00
N LEU A 15 53.53 30.00 -41.31
CA LEU A 15 52.84 28.73 -41.27
C LEU A 15 51.57 28.92 -40.43
N ALA A 16 50.44 29.17 -41.07
CA ALA A 16 49.15 29.12 -40.41
C ALA A 16 48.82 27.64 -40.11
N ILE A 17 49.00 27.25 -38.85
CA ILE A 17 48.56 25.95 -38.33
C ILE A 17 47.03 26.01 -38.24
N VAL A 18 46.35 25.40 -39.19
CA VAL A 18 44.91 25.11 -39.10
C VAL A 18 44.76 23.85 -38.23
N LEU A 19 44.35 24.02 -36.97
CA LEU A 19 43.87 22.89 -36.16
C LEU A 19 42.53 22.42 -36.74
N VAL A 20 42.57 21.32 -37.49
CA VAL A 20 41.37 20.56 -37.84
C VAL A 20 40.97 19.76 -36.60
N PHE A 21 39.93 20.22 -35.90
CA PHE A 21 39.25 19.37 -34.92
C PHE A 21 38.48 18.29 -35.68
N ALA A 22 39.03 17.06 -35.71
CA ALA A 22 38.28 15.89 -36.12
C ALA A 22 37.19 15.62 -35.07
N PRO A 23 35.91 15.49 -35.44
CA PRO A 23 34.90 15.03 -34.51
C PRO A 23 35.22 13.58 -34.15
N ALA A 24 35.48 13.32 -32.87
CA ALA A 24 35.56 11.96 -32.35
C ALA A 24 34.24 11.26 -32.66
N SER A 25 34.28 10.33 -33.61
CA SER A 25 33.15 9.49 -33.94
C SER A 25 32.94 8.54 -32.77
N ALA A 26 32.09 8.92 -31.84
CA ALA A 26 31.61 8.03 -30.81
C ALA A 26 30.79 6.94 -31.51
N THR A 27 31.35 5.73 -31.57
CA THR A 27 30.59 4.55 -31.94
C THR A 27 29.40 4.44 -30.98
N PRO A 28 28.15 4.42 -31.45
CA PRO A 28 27.03 4.15 -30.57
C PRO A 28 27.25 2.75 -30.01
N VAL A 29 27.48 2.66 -28.71
CA VAL A 29 27.37 1.40 -27.99
C VAL A 29 25.91 1.03 -28.07
N THR A 30 25.57 0.12 -28.99
CA THR A 30 24.29 -0.57 -28.96
C THR A 30 24.28 -1.39 -27.68
N ALA A 31 23.80 -0.79 -26.60
CA ALA A 31 23.34 -1.53 -25.45
C ALA A 31 22.23 -2.43 -25.99
N ALA A 32 22.45 -3.75 -25.97
CA ALA A 32 21.37 -4.70 -26.16
C ALA A 32 20.28 -4.31 -25.17
N GLU A 33 19.10 -3.96 -25.69
CA GLU A 33 17.89 -3.72 -24.92
C GLU A 33 17.52 -5.06 -24.29
N ALA A 34 18.13 -5.34 -23.16
CA ALA A 34 17.58 -6.30 -22.22
C ALA A 34 16.32 -5.62 -21.70
N ASP A 35 15.16 -6.04 -22.22
CA ASP A 35 13.88 -5.74 -21.60
C ASP A 35 14.06 -5.97 -20.10
N PRO A 36 13.94 -4.95 -19.25
CA PRO A 36 13.95 -5.19 -17.82
C PRO A 36 12.73 -6.06 -17.57
N VAL A 37 12.96 -7.36 -17.36
CA VAL A 37 11.98 -8.23 -16.73
C VAL A 37 11.86 -7.65 -15.33
N CYS A 38 10.93 -6.70 -15.17
CA CYS A 38 10.44 -6.29 -13.87
C CYS A 38 10.10 -7.59 -13.16
N GLY A 39 10.89 -7.89 -12.12
CA GLY A 39 10.97 -9.21 -11.52
C GLY A 39 9.58 -9.78 -11.31
N VAL A 40 9.43 -11.06 -11.64
CA VAL A 40 8.26 -11.86 -11.28
C VAL A 40 7.88 -11.48 -9.86
N ALA A 41 6.65 -10.99 -9.67
CA ALA A 41 6.14 -10.66 -8.34
C ALA A 41 6.52 -11.80 -7.40
N PRO A 42 7.04 -11.52 -6.19
CA PRO A 42 7.32 -12.58 -5.23
C PRO A 42 6.08 -13.47 -5.19
N THR A 43 6.26 -14.78 -5.38
CA THR A 43 5.20 -15.74 -5.09
C THR A 43 4.65 -15.36 -3.73
N PRO A 44 3.33 -15.05 -3.61
CA PRO A 44 2.78 -14.61 -2.35
C PRO A 44 3.24 -15.60 -1.28
N ASP A 45 3.87 -15.09 -0.23
CA ASP A 45 4.08 -15.88 0.97
C ASP A 45 2.70 -16.50 1.31
N PRO A 46 2.58 -17.83 1.42
CA PRO A 46 1.28 -18.47 1.66
C PRO A 46 0.59 -17.89 2.90
N ASP A 47 1.38 -17.36 3.84
CA ASP A 47 0.89 -16.67 5.02
C ASP A 47 1.19 -15.17 4.95
N PRO A 48 0.19 -14.29 5.15
CA PRO A 48 0.41 -12.85 5.21
C PRO A 48 1.36 -12.50 6.36
N PRO A 49 2.21 -11.46 6.20
CA PRO A 49 3.14 -11.08 7.25
C PRO A 49 2.38 -10.75 8.54
N VAL A 50 2.77 -11.40 9.65
CA VAL A 50 2.14 -11.21 10.97
C VAL A 50 2.08 -9.75 11.38
N TYR A 51 3.06 -8.94 10.92
CA TYR A 51 3.10 -7.51 11.18
C TYR A 51 1.84 -6.77 10.71
N TYR A 52 1.25 -7.16 9.58
CA TYR A 52 0.06 -6.51 9.01
C TYR A 52 -1.26 -7.18 9.45
N ALA A 53 -1.19 -8.11 10.40
CA ALA A 53 -2.38 -8.71 11.00
C ALA A 53 -3.06 -7.73 11.97
N ILE A 54 -4.38 -7.68 11.85
CA ILE A 54 -5.32 -6.98 12.71
C ILE A 54 -5.97 -8.02 13.60
N ASP A 55 -5.71 -7.95 14.89
CA ASP A 55 -6.36 -8.80 15.88
C ASP A 55 -7.82 -8.35 16.04
N LEU A 56 -8.78 -9.25 15.78
CA LEU A 56 -10.20 -8.96 15.95
C LEU A 56 -10.64 -9.41 17.34
N VAL A 57 -10.76 -8.44 18.24
CA VAL A 57 -11.13 -8.66 19.63
C VAL A 57 -12.65 -8.75 19.74
N THR A 58 -13.15 -9.88 20.25
CA THR A 58 -14.58 -10.10 20.51
C THR A 58 -15.10 -9.18 21.62
N THR A 59 -16.33 -8.68 21.46
CA THR A 59 -17.01 -7.91 22.50
C THR A 59 -17.57 -8.79 23.62
N GLY A 60 -17.69 -10.10 23.39
CA GLY A 60 -18.19 -11.08 24.37
C GLY A 60 -19.67 -10.93 24.75
N LYS A 61 -20.38 -9.95 24.19
CA LYS A 61 -21.76 -9.56 24.54
C LYS A 61 -22.82 -10.11 23.59
N VAL A 62 -22.42 -10.64 22.44
CA VAL A 62 -23.34 -11.15 21.41
C VAL A 62 -23.53 -12.65 21.58
N SER A 63 -24.80 -13.09 21.63
CA SER A 63 -25.15 -14.51 21.68
C SER A 63 -24.58 -15.25 20.48
N GLY A 64 -24.03 -16.45 20.73
CA GLY A 64 -23.38 -17.27 19.70
C GLY A 64 -21.95 -16.84 19.34
N ALA A 65 -21.55 -15.60 19.60
CA ALA A 65 -20.24 -15.07 19.21
C ALA A 65 -19.30 -14.70 20.37
N ARG A 66 -19.65 -15.08 21.61
CA ARG A 66 -18.84 -14.81 22.81
C ARG A 66 -17.42 -15.40 22.74
N ARG A 67 -17.26 -16.54 22.08
CA ARG A 67 -15.98 -17.23 21.87
C ARG A 67 -15.42 -17.02 20.46
N ALA A 68 -16.01 -16.09 19.70
CA ALA A 68 -15.51 -15.80 18.37
C ALA A 68 -14.12 -15.18 18.46
N GLU A 69 -13.23 -15.65 17.61
CA GLU A 69 -11.88 -15.14 17.43
C GLU A 69 -11.72 -14.75 15.97
N GLY A 70 -10.86 -13.79 15.66
CA GLY A 70 -10.66 -13.41 14.29
C GLY A 70 -9.39 -12.65 14.03
N VAL A 71 -9.03 -12.63 12.75
CA VAL A 71 -7.89 -11.89 12.24
C VAL A 71 -8.26 -11.25 10.91
N GLY A 72 -7.87 -10.00 10.73
CA GLY A 72 -7.89 -9.32 9.44
C GLY A 72 -6.46 -9.13 8.93
N ASN A 73 -6.12 -9.68 7.78
CA ASN A 73 -4.82 -9.47 7.17
C ASN A 73 -4.90 -8.34 6.14
N VAL A 74 -4.01 -7.36 6.26
CA VAL A 74 -3.84 -6.32 5.23
C VAL A 74 -2.86 -6.84 4.19
N LEU A 75 -3.31 -6.86 2.94
CA LEU A 75 -2.57 -7.30 1.77
C LEU A 75 -2.33 -6.11 0.83
N PHE A 76 -1.23 -6.18 0.08
CA PHE A 76 -0.89 -5.16 -0.91
C PHE A 76 -1.28 -5.68 -2.30
N PRO A 77 -2.21 -5.00 -3.01
CA PRO A 77 -2.55 -5.36 -4.37
C PRO A 77 -1.32 -5.28 -5.28
N ASN A 78 -1.27 -6.14 -6.31
CA ASN A 78 -0.19 -6.12 -7.29
C ASN A 78 -0.09 -4.74 -7.97
N SER A 79 1.10 -4.15 -7.92
CA SER A 79 1.43 -2.87 -8.57
C SER A 79 2.90 -2.87 -8.98
N PRO A 80 3.27 -2.26 -10.13
CA PRO A 80 4.67 -2.14 -10.55
C PRO A 80 5.55 -1.38 -9.55
N PHE A 81 4.94 -0.59 -8.65
CA PHE A 81 5.62 0.18 -7.62
C PHE A 81 5.49 -0.42 -6.22
N GLY A 82 4.92 -1.62 -6.09
CA GLY A 82 4.68 -2.27 -4.80
C GLY A 82 3.58 -1.64 -3.94
N VAL A 83 2.99 -0.52 -4.38
CA VAL A 83 1.85 0.15 -3.75
C VAL A 83 0.83 0.54 -4.81
N LEU A 84 -0.45 0.39 -4.48
CA LEU A 84 -1.56 0.85 -5.32
C LEU A 84 -2.15 2.12 -4.71
N VAL A 85 -2.44 3.11 -5.56
CA VAL A 85 -2.98 4.40 -5.17
C VAL A 85 -4.25 4.68 -5.97
N SER A 86 -5.31 5.13 -5.31
CA SER A 86 -6.57 5.51 -5.95
C SER A 86 -6.37 6.78 -6.80
N PRO A 87 -7.29 7.09 -7.74
CA PRO A 87 -7.23 8.34 -8.50
C PRO A 87 -7.18 9.61 -7.62
N GLU A 88 -7.70 9.53 -6.40
CA GLU A 88 -7.76 10.59 -5.40
C GLU A 88 -6.48 10.66 -4.53
N GLY A 89 -5.50 9.79 -4.77
CA GLY A 89 -4.23 9.79 -4.05
C GLY A 89 -4.22 9.00 -2.74
N SER A 90 -5.22 8.14 -2.49
CA SER A 90 -5.26 7.31 -1.28
C SER A 90 -4.61 5.95 -1.50
N TYR A 91 -3.89 5.43 -0.50
CA TYR A 91 -3.37 4.06 -0.55
C TYR A 91 -4.51 3.05 -0.59
N VAL A 92 -4.35 2.06 -1.46
CA VAL A 92 -5.31 0.97 -1.66
C VAL A 92 -4.74 -0.31 -1.07
N TYR A 93 -5.50 -0.94 -0.18
CA TYR A 93 -5.18 -2.22 0.43
C TYR A 93 -6.28 -3.24 0.14
N ASP A 94 -5.91 -4.50 0.03
CA ASP A 94 -6.86 -5.60 0.09
C ASP A 94 -6.90 -6.13 1.52
N LEU A 95 -8.07 -6.53 2.01
CA LEU A 95 -8.28 -7.12 3.33
C LEU A 95 -8.73 -8.58 3.16
N ASP A 96 -8.12 -9.49 3.93
CA ASP A 96 -8.58 -10.87 4.10
C ASP A 96 -8.95 -11.10 5.55
N ILE A 97 -10.26 -11.18 5.80
CA ILE A 97 -10.83 -11.28 7.14
C ILE A 97 -11.29 -12.71 7.37
N ARG A 98 -10.92 -13.24 8.53
CA ARG A 98 -11.24 -14.58 9.02
C ARG A 98 -11.84 -14.47 10.41
N MET A 99 -12.94 -15.17 10.64
CA MET A 99 -13.49 -15.42 11.98
C MET A 99 -13.54 -16.93 12.25
N GLU A 100 -13.46 -17.31 13.51
CA GLU A 100 -13.54 -18.69 13.99
C GLU A 100 -14.43 -18.75 15.23
N ASN A 101 -14.95 -19.93 15.55
CA ASN A 101 -15.71 -20.20 16.78
C ASN A 101 -16.98 -19.35 16.97
N ALA A 102 -17.48 -18.70 15.92
CA ALA A 102 -18.79 -18.06 15.90
C ALA A 102 -19.89 -19.10 15.65
N ARG A 103 -20.95 -19.07 16.46
CA ARG A 103 -22.15 -19.88 16.26
C ARG A 103 -23.26 -18.97 15.77
N LEU A 104 -23.73 -19.21 14.56
CA LEU A 104 -24.79 -18.45 13.91
C LEU A 104 -26.00 -19.38 13.72
N SER A 105 -27.22 -18.83 13.80
CA SER A 105 -28.41 -19.51 13.29
C SER A 105 -28.49 -19.39 11.76
N GLU A 106 -29.34 -20.19 11.10
CA GLU A 106 -29.52 -20.15 9.64
C GLU A 106 -29.92 -18.77 9.10
N ASP A 107 -30.63 -17.96 9.91
CA ASP A 107 -31.05 -16.61 9.56
C ASP A 107 -30.02 -15.51 9.92
N GLU A 108 -28.84 -15.88 10.41
CA GLU A 108 -27.79 -14.94 10.85
C GLU A 108 -26.53 -15.07 9.98
N VAL A 109 -25.90 -13.93 9.69
CA VAL A 109 -24.62 -13.87 8.99
C VAL A 109 -23.68 -12.88 9.68
N LEU A 110 -22.38 -13.12 9.60
CA LEU A 110 -21.41 -12.09 9.98
C LEU A 110 -21.17 -11.15 8.81
N ALA A 111 -21.13 -9.86 9.06
CA ALA A 111 -20.75 -8.86 8.07
C ALA A 111 -19.50 -8.12 8.53
N ALA A 112 -18.56 -7.92 7.61
CA ALA A 112 -17.38 -7.11 7.84
C ALA A 112 -17.57 -5.71 7.30
N TRP A 113 -17.09 -4.75 8.09
CA TRP A 113 -17.15 -3.32 7.81
C TRP A 113 -15.79 -2.72 8.07
N VAL A 114 -15.50 -1.65 7.34
CA VAL A 114 -14.37 -0.77 7.59
C VAL A 114 -14.87 0.62 7.92
N THR A 115 -14.21 1.27 8.85
CA THR A 115 -14.55 2.63 9.24
C THR A 115 -13.30 3.43 9.57
N THR A 116 -13.36 4.75 9.41
CA THR A 116 -12.33 5.65 9.93
C THR A 116 -12.27 5.58 11.46
N PRO A 117 -11.14 5.93 12.09
CA PRO A 117 -11.03 5.96 13.56
C PRO A 117 -12.05 6.88 14.25
N ASN A 118 -12.54 7.91 13.54
CA ASN A 118 -13.54 8.85 14.04
C ASN A 118 -15.00 8.38 13.80
N LEU A 119 -15.22 7.22 13.16
CA LEU A 119 -16.53 6.66 12.83
C LEU A 119 -17.40 7.54 11.92
N ASP A 120 -16.81 8.52 11.24
CA ASP A 120 -17.49 9.46 10.34
C ASP A 120 -17.66 8.92 8.92
N ARG A 121 -16.89 7.88 8.56
CA ARG A 121 -17.01 7.16 7.29
C ARG A 121 -17.02 5.67 7.55
N ILE A 122 -18.00 4.99 6.98
CA ILE A 122 -18.23 3.56 7.14
C ILE A 122 -18.49 2.98 5.75
N ALA A 123 -17.93 1.82 5.46
CA ALA A 123 -18.23 1.07 4.25
C ALA A 123 -18.25 -0.43 4.55
N PRO A 124 -19.17 -1.20 3.92
CA PRO A 124 -19.15 -2.65 4.00
C PRO A 124 -17.96 -3.21 3.21
N ILE A 125 -17.31 -4.21 3.78
CA ILE A 125 -16.40 -5.10 3.04
C ILE A 125 -17.21 -6.22 2.40
N GLY A 126 -18.18 -6.76 3.13
CA GLY A 126 -19.06 -7.82 2.65
C GLY A 126 -19.55 -8.74 3.77
N LYS A 127 -20.46 -9.65 3.42
CA LYS A 127 -20.86 -10.76 4.28
C LYS A 127 -19.78 -11.83 4.28
N LEU A 128 -19.52 -12.42 5.44
CA LEU A 128 -18.64 -13.56 5.56
C LEU A 128 -19.33 -14.79 4.97
N ASP A 129 -18.56 -15.59 4.24
CA ASP A 129 -19.02 -16.85 3.64
C ASP A 129 -19.21 -17.97 4.68
N ASP A 130 -19.58 -19.16 4.22
CA ASP A 130 -19.77 -20.35 5.07
C ASP A 130 -18.49 -20.78 5.82
N LYS A 131 -17.32 -20.32 5.37
CA LYS A 131 -16.02 -20.55 6.01
C LYS A 131 -15.64 -19.40 6.95
N LEU A 132 -16.56 -18.48 7.19
CA LEU A 132 -16.38 -17.27 7.98
C LEU A 132 -15.24 -16.39 7.45
N ARG A 133 -15.16 -16.26 6.12
CA ARG A 133 -14.17 -15.43 5.44
C ARG A 133 -14.80 -14.39 4.54
N VAL A 134 -14.12 -13.26 4.39
CA VAL A 134 -14.47 -12.25 3.39
C VAL A 134 -13.21 -11.52 2.94
N ARG A 135 -13.21 -11.12 1.66
CA ARG A 135 -12.18 -10.24 1.11
C ARG A 135 -12.80 -8.99 0.53
N GLY A 136 -12.10 -7.88 0.62
CA GLY A 136 -12.49 -6.64 -0.03
C GLY A 136 -11.38 -5.61 0.01
N ARG A 137 -11.68 -4.41 -0.47
CA ARG A 137 -10.72 -3.34 -0.65
C ARG A 137 -11.00 -2.19 0.32
N VAL A 138 -9.94 -1.55 0.78
CA VAL A 138 -10.01 -0.36 1.63
C VAL A 138 -9.05 0.70 1.11
N GLU A 139 -9.52 1.94 1.06
CA GLU A 139 -8.77 3.10 0.54
C GLU A 139 -8.47 4.11 1.64
N TRP A 140 -8.26 3.63 2.86
CA TRP A 140 -7.91 4.44 4.01
C TRP A 140 -6.60 3.96 4.60
N ASN A 141 -5.73 4.91 4.94
CA ASN A 141 -4.48 4.60 5.64
C ASN A 141 -4.76 4.09 7.06
N LYS A 142 -5.60 4.82 7.82
CA LYS A 142 -6.02 4.44 9.19
C LYS A 142 -7.49 4.07 9.17
N PHE A 143 -7.80 2.86 9.63
CA PHE A 143 -9.15 2.34 9.72
C PHE A 143 -9.31 1.35 10.87
N LEU A 144 -10.56 1.15 11.26
CA LEU A 144 -11.02 0.07 12.13
C LEU A 144 -11.73 -0.97 11.28
N VAL A 145 -11.60 -2.23 11.67
CA VAL A 145 -12.40 -3.34 11.15
C VAL A 145 -13.45 -3.67 12.20
N VAL A 146 -14.71 -3.75 11.77
CA VAL A 146 -15.85 -4.06 12.63
C VAL A 146 -16.58 -5.27 12.04
N ILE A 147 -16.83 -6.28 12.87
CA ILE A 147 -17.61 -7.45 12.51
C ILE A 147 -18.94 -7.36 13.23
N THR A 148 -20.04 -7.39 12.48
CA THR A 148 -21.40 -7.38 13.03
C THR A 148 -22.13 -8.67 12.73
N LYS A 149 -23.18 -8.95 13.51
CA LYS A 149 -24.12 -10.03 13.24
C LYS A 149 -25.38 -9.47 12.62
N GLU A 150 -25.60 -9.71 11.34
CA GLU A 150 -26.73 -9.17 10.57
C GLU A 150 -27.71 -10.30 10.20
N PRO A 151 -28.96 -9.99 9.83
CA PRO A 151 -29.85 -10.95 9.22
C PRO A 151 -29.30 -11.43 7.87
N ALA A 152 -29.32 -12.75 7.61
CA ALA A 152 -28.75 -13.33 6.40
C ALA A 152 -29.35 -12.75 5.11
N ALA A 153 -30.66 -12.49 5.10
CA ALA A 153 -31.40 -11.94 3.97
C ALA A 153 -31.26 -10.42 3.78
N ALA A 154 -30.71 -9.67 4.74
CA ALA A 154 -30.62 -8.21 4.65
C ALA A 154 -29.46 -7.77 3.76
N GLU A 155 -29.68 -6.80 2.88
CA GLU A 155 -28.58 -6.16 2.14
C GLU A 155 -27.75 -5.27 3.05
N LEU A 156 -26.44 -5.16 2.78
CA LEU A 156 -25.56 -4.26 3.53
C LEU A 156 -25.79 -2.81 3.07
N GLY A 157 -26.12 -1.93 4.02
CA GLY A 157 -26.32 -0.50 3.77
C GLY A 157 -25.05 0.34 3.94
N GLU A 158 -25.24 1.64 4.20
CA GLU A 158 -24.15 2.60 4.47
C GLU A 158 -23.50 2.42 5.84
N THR A 159 -24.23 1.80 6.79
CA THR A 159 -23.74 1.48 8.13
C THR A 159 -24.34 0.17 8.61
N TRP A 160 -23.71 -0.47 9.59
CA TRP A 160 -24.21 -1.70 10.20
C TRP A 160 -25.44 -1.43 11.06
N THR A 161 -26.29 -2.45 11.19
CA THR A 161 -27.50 -2.38 12.05
C THR A 161 -27.45 -3.41 13.16
N GLY A 162 -26.78 -4.52 12.93
CA GLY A 162 -26.59 -5.60 13.87
C GLY A 162 -25.60 -5.27 14.99
N PRO A 163 -25.60 -6.06 16.07
CA PRO A 163 -24.66 -5.88 17.15
C PRO A 163 -23.23 -6.18 16.71
N ILE A 164 -22.28 -5.39 17.23
CA ILE A 164 -20.85 -5.58 17.00
C ILE A 164 -20.36 -6.82 17.77
N VAL A 165 -19.92 -7.82 17.02
CA VAL A 165 -19.36 -9.08 17.50
C VAL A 165 -17.88 -8.91 17.84
N ALA A 166 -17.11 -8.32 16.94
CA ALA A 166 -15.68 -8.13 17.10
C ALA A 166 -15.22 -6.83 16.46
N ARG A 167 -14.08 -6.34 16.90
CA ARG A 167 -13.44 -5.15 16.35
C ARG A 167 -11.92 -5.25 16.40
N GLY A 168 -11.27 -4.65 15.43
CA GLY A 168 -9.82 -4.51 15.40
C GLY A 168 -9.41 -3.18 14.78
N MET A 169 -8.15 -2.80 14.98
CA MET A 169 -7.58 -1.56 14.45
C MET A 169 -6.41 -1.89 13.53
N SER A 170 -6.35 -1.22 12.37
CA SER A 170 -5.18 -1.26 11.50
C SER A 170 -3.91 -0.84 12.27
N ARG A 171 -2.74 -1.41 11.92
CA ARG A 171 -1.47 -1.07 12.61
C ARG A 171 -1.12 0.42 12.51
N SER A 172 -1.39 1.04 11.37
CA SER A 172 -1.28 2.49 11.16
C SER A 172 -2.20 3.31 12.08
N GLY A 173 -3.30 2.73 12.56
CA GLY A 173 -4.18 3.33 13.57
C GLY A 173 -3.49 3.48 14.93
N TYR A 174 -2.60 2.56 15.31
CA TYR A 174 -1.78 2.68 16.52
C TYR A 174 -0.68 3.73 16.42
N MET A 175 -0.41 4.22 15.20
CA MET A 175 0.49 5.35 15.00
C MET A 175 -0.28 6.64 15.28
N HIS A 176 -0.33 7.02 16.55
CA HIS A 176 -0.54 8.42 16.92
C HIS A 176 0.72 9.20 16.55
N THR A 177 0.59 10.10 15.57
CA THR A 177 1.60 11.14 15.36
C THR A 177 1.57 12.03 16.62
N MET A 178 2.65 11.96 17.42
CA MET A 178 3.02 12.71 18.65
C MET A 178 3.24 11.86 19.93
N ALA A 179 3.17 10.53 19.89
CA ALA A 179 3.67 9.70 21.01
C ALA A 179 5.21 9.73 21.01
N GLY A 180 5.77 10.68 21.77
CA GLY A 180 7.19 11.01 21.82
C GLY A 180 7.49 12.49 22.07
N HIS A 181 6.50 13.38 22.07
CA HIS A 181 6.71 14.78 22.44
C HIS A 181 5.56 15.37 23.25
N GLY A 182 5.93 16.20 24.24
CA GLY A 182 5.02 16.96 25.07
C GLY A 182 4.61 16.26 26.36
N PRO A 183 3.57 16.74 27.05
CA PRO A 183 3.22 16.34 28.43
C PRO A 183 2.82 14.87 28.64
N PHE A 184 2.91 14.03 27.60
CA PHE A 184 2.61 12.58 27.63
C PHE A 184 3.86 11.71 27.45
N GLU A 185 5.08 12.28 27.50
CA GLU A 185 6.36 11.55 27.48
C GLU A 185 6.50 10.53 28.63
N SER A 186 5.75 10.71 29.71
CA SER A 186 5.77 9.86 30.90
C SER A 186 4.73 8.74 30.91
N GLU A 187 3.91 8.57 29.88
CA GLU A 187 3.00 7.42 29.82
C GLU A 187 3.77 6.16 29.40
N PRO A 188 3.67 5.04 30.16
CA PRO A 188 4.43 3.84 29.88
C PRO A 188 4.00 3.22 28.54
N CYS A 189 4.89 3.31 27.55
CA CYS A 189 4.74 2.77 26.18
C CYS A 189 4.30 1.29 26.15
N ALA A 190 4.59 0.54 27.22
CA ALA A 190 4.19 -0.85 27.41
C ALA A 190 2.67 -1.07 27.39
N VAL A 191 1.85 -0.07 27.74
CA VAL A 191 0.37 -0.18 27.67
C VAL A 191 -0.13 -0.23 26.22
N TYR A 192 0.65 0.32 25.27
CA TYR A 192 0.31 0.41 23.85
C TYR A 192 1.08 -0.57 22.96
N GLY A 193 1.81 -1.53 23.55
CA GLY A 193 2.49 -2.59 22.81
C GLY A 193 3.77 -2.16 22.09
N TYR A 194 4.38 -1.06 22.51
CA TYR A 194 5.74 -0.70 22.12
C TYR A 194 6.71 -1.15 23.23
N ASN A 195 7.69 -1.98 22.85
CA ASN A 195 8.77 -2.44 23.74
C ASN A 195 9.95 -1.48 23.67
#